data_AF-A0A7W1B0P4-F1
#
_entry.id   AF-A0A7W1B0P4-F1
#
_cell.length_a   1.000
_cell.length_b   1.000
_cell.length_c   1.000
_cell.angle_alpha   90.00
_cell.angle_beta   90.00
_cell.angle_gamma   90.00
#
_symmetry.space_group_name_H-M   'P 1'
#
loop_
_entity.id
_entity.type
_entity.pdbx_description
1 polymer ?
#
loop_
_entity_poly.entity_id
_entity_poly.type
_entity_poly.pdbx_seq_one_letter_code
_entity_poly.pdbx_strand_id
1 'polypeptide(L)'
;VGLAAGKWCPYGLDADQPGDQRDEAGGSLLFDTAPLDQPLDILGAPALHLDVASDRLNAFVAATLSEVFPDGAATRLTYGILNLTHRDGHEDLKSLEPGGRYNVRLQMNECGQRIGAGNRLRLAISTAYWPIVWPSPEPVTLTIATGASSLELPVRPPRAEDEELRPFEPAENAPALRRMIVRTGDSRIEVRRDLRTGRVETERYTDDGLVRIEDFGWEYGASARRVYSIHPDDPLSPEVRIHWRKEFGRDGFHVHIDAHTQMQATRTEFLIIGKLDAYEGDEQVFSREWTCRIPRDHV
;
A
#
# COMPACT_ATOMS: atom_id res chain seq x y z
N VAL A 1 1.03 -7.63 10.36
CA VAL A 1 0.53 -7.85 8.99
C VAL A 1 0.70 -6.56 8.22
N GLY A 2 1.29 -6.62 7.03
CA GLY A 2 1.42 -5.56 6.03
C GLY A 2 2.87 -5.29 5.55
N LEU A 3 3.89 -5.96 6.12
CA LEU A 3 5.29 -5.73 5.72
C LEU A 3 5.61 -6.27 4.32
N ALA A 4 4.96 -7.37 3.90
CA ALA A 4 5.07 -7.93 2.57
C ALA A 4 4.00 -7.38 1.61
N ALA A 5 3.25 -6.35 2.01
CA ALA A 5 2.24 -5.69 1.18
C ALA A 5 2.82 -4.88 0.01
N GLY A 6 4.13 -4.64 -0.03
CA GLY A 6 4.74 -3.72 -0.97
C GLY A 6 4.37 -2.26 -0.68
N LYS A 7 4.40 -1.42 -1.71
CA LYS A 7 4.01 0.00 -1.64
C LYS A 7 2.55 0.17 -2.05
N TRP A 8 1.85 1.15 -1.48
CA TRP A 8 0.46 1.48 -1.86
C TRP A 8 0.31 1.84 -3.35
N CYS A 9 1.31 2.53 -3.91
CA CYS A 9 1.40 2.85 -5.33
C CYS A 9 2.78 2.43 -5.86
N PRO A 10 2.93 1.16 -6.29
CA PRO A 10 4.16 0.66 -6.89
C PRO A 10 4.27 1.14 -8.34
N TYR A 11 5.49 1.39 -8.78
CA TYR A 11 5.85 1.71 -10.16
C TYR A 11 6.50 0.53 -10.88
N GLY A 12 6.69 -0.61 -10.19
CA GLY A 12 7.44 -1.75 -10.73
C GLY A 12 8.94 -1.46 -10.82
N LEU A 13 9.41 -0.55 -9.97
CA LEU A 13 10.81 -0.17 -9.85
C LEU A 13 11.32 -0.70 -8.51
N ASP A 14 12.42 -1.44 -8.55
CA ASP A 14 13.05 -2.07 -7.38
C ASP A 14 12.11 -3.03 -6.61
N ALA A 15 12.21 -3.08 -5.28
CA ALA A 15 11.42 -3.93 -4.39
C ALA A 15 10.14 -3.22 -3.88
N ASP A 16 9.36 -2.63 -4.79
CA ASP A 16 8.14 -1.89 -4.45
C ASP A 16 6.83 -2.71 -4.57
N GLN A 17 6.90 -3.84 -5.27
CA GLN A 17 5.83 -4.84 -5.39
C GLN A 17 5.65 -5.65 -4.09
N PRO A 18 4.51 -6.36 -3.91
CA PRO A 18 4.35 -7.27 -2.77
C PRO A 18 5.43 -8.36 -2.76
N GLY A 19 5.90 -8.68 -1.56
CA GLY A 19 6.78 -9.81 -1.31
C GLY A 19 6.01 -11.12 -1.18
N ASP A 20 6.68 -12.15 -0.67
CA ASP A 20 6.04 -13.44 -0.40
C ASP A 20 4.97 -13.32 0.70
N GLN A 21 3.75 -13.74 0.39
CA GLN A 21 2.60 -13.60 1.29
C GLN A 21 2.60 -14.60 2.45
N ARG A 22 3.58 -15.52 2.53
CA ARG A 22 3.84 -16.28 3.76
C ARG A 22 4.11 -15.36 4.96
N ASP A 23 4.73 -14.21 4.74
CA ASP A 23 5.02 -13.24 5.80
C ASP A 23 3.75 -12.59 6.37
N GLU A 24 2.65 -12.58 5.60
CA GLU A 24 1.35 -12.07 6.05
C GLU A 24 0.50 -13.13 6.76
N ALA A 25 0.79 -14.41 6.52
CA ALA A 25 0.00 -15.53 7.00
C ALA A 25 -0.04 -15.62 8.53
N GLY A 26 1.07 -15.30 9.20
CA GLY A 26 1.20 -15.47 10.66
C GLY A 26 0.32 -14.55 11.51
N GLY A 27 -0.25 -13.48 10.94
CA GLY A 27 -1.14 -12.55 11.66
C GLY A 27 -2.55 -12.46 11.08
N SER A 28 -2.93 -13.40 10.22
CA SER A 28 -4.18 -13.37 9.47
C SER A 28 -5.00 -14.66 9.67
N LEU A 29 -6.32 -14.56 9.56
CA LEU A 29 -7.21 -15.71 9.41
C LEU A 29 -7.16 -16.20 7.95
N LEU A 30 -6.81 -17.47 7.75
CA LEU A 30 -6.54 -18.03 6.42
C LEU A 30 -7.64 -18.99 5.97
N PHE A 31 -8.00 -18.88 4.70
CA PHE A 31 -8.85 -19.82 3.99
C PHE A 31 -8.17 -20.22 2.70
N ASP A 32 -7.86 -21.51 2.57
CA ASP A 32 -7.24 -22.08 1.38
C ASP A 32 -8.23 -22.99 0.67
N THR A 33 -8.27 -22.91 -0.66
CA THR A 33 -8.93 -23.94 -1.47
C THR A 33 -8.13 -25.25 -1.40
N ALA A 34 -8.76 -26.35 -1.84
CA ALA A 34 -8.00 -27.49 -2.36
C ALA A 34 -7.09 -27.02 -3.53
N PRO A 35 -6.04 -27.78 -3.89
CA PRO A 35 -5.34 -27.54 -5.13
C PRO A 35 -6.34 -27.52 -6.29
N LEU A 36 -6.21 -26.56 -7.20
CA LEU A 36 -7.13 -26.41 -8.31
C LEU A 36 -6.90 -27.54 -9.33
N ASP A 37 -7.96 -28.24 -9.71
CA ASP A 37 -7.87 -29.31 -10.73
C ASP A 37 -7.62 -28.74 -12.13
N GLN A 38 -8.05 -27.51 -12.38
CA GLN A 38 -7.91 -26.79 -13.65
C GLN A 38 -7.46 -25.34 -13.39
N PRO A 39 -6.84 -24.67 -14.37
CA PRO A 39 -6.50 -23.26 -14.24
C PRO A 39 -7.73 -22.39 -13.98
N LEU A 40 -7.55 -21.32 -13.20
CA LEU A 40 -8.61 -20.35 -12.88
C LEU A 40 -8.22 -18.97 -13.39
N ASP A 41 -9.00 -18.46 -14.34
CA ASP A 41 -8.82 -17.12 -14.89
C ASP A 41 -9.69 -16.11 -14.15
N ILE A 42 -9.07 -15.12 -13.53
CA ILE A 42 -9.71 -14.00 -12.87
C ILE A 42 -9.48 -12.75 -13.71
N LEU A 43 -10.55 -12.06 -14.08
CA LEU A 43 -10.48 -10.76 -14.77
C LEU A 43 -11.56 -9.81 -14.24
N GLY A 44 -11.16 -8.92 -13.34
CA GLY A 44 -12.03 -7.94 -12.69
C GLY A 44 -11.69 -7.76 -11.21
N ALA A 45 -12.61 -7.19 -10.44
CA ALA A 45 -12.47 -6.99 -9.00
C ALA A 45 -13.14 -8.11 -8.18
N PRO A 46 -12.39 -8.95 -7.43
CA PRO A 46 -12.96 -9.84 -6.42
C PRO A 46 -13.71 -9.07 -5.33
N ALA A 47 -14.75 -9.69 -4.77
CA ALA A 47 -15.53 -9.13 -3.69
C ALA A 47 -15.72 -10.13 -2.55
N LEU A 48 -15.41 -9.70 -1.34
CA LEU A 48 -15.58 -10.48 -0.12
C LEU A 48 -16.85 -10.00 0.59
N HIS A 49 -17.81 -10.91 0.77
CA HIS A 49 -19.05 -10.68 1.52
C HIS A 49 -18.89 -11.30 2.90
N LEU A 50 -18.95 -10.49 3.95
CA LEU A 50 -18.74 -10.94 5.33
C LEU A 50 -19.97 -10.67 6.19
N ASP A 51 -20.36 -11.68 6.96
CA ASP A 51 -21.10 -11.49 8.20
C ASP A 51 -20.08 -11.39 9.34
N VAL A 52 -19.87 -10.16 9.82
CA VAL A 52 -18.80 -9.80 10.74
C VAL A 52 -19.31 -9.03 11.95
N ALA A 53 -18.74 -9.33 13.12
CA ALA A 53 -18.88 -8.54 14.34
C ALA A 53 -17.52 -8.03 14.81
N SER A 54 -17.51 -6.86 15.44
CA SER A 54 -16.32 -6.28 16.09
C SER A 54 -16.56 -6.09 17.58
N ASP A 55 -15.51 -6.19 18.39
CA ASP A 55 -15.55 -5.85 19.82
C ASP A 55 -15.26 -4.35 20.09
N ARG A 56 -15.07 -3.54 19.04
CA ARG A 56 -14.78 -2.11 19.12
C ARG A 56 -15.67 -1.30 18.18
N LEU A 57 -15.68 0.01 18.40
CA LEU A 57 -16.51 0.98 17.66
C LEU A 57 -15.95 1.27 16.26
N ASN A 58 -14.63 1.18 16.10
CA ASN A 58 -13.91 1.41 14.84
C ASN A 58 -13.04 0.19 14.55
N ALA A 59 -13.08 -0.28 13.33
CA ALA A 59 -12.36 -1.49 12.93
C ALA A 59 -12.12 -1.51 11.42
N PHE A 60 -10.92 -1.93 11.03
CA PHE A 60 -10.62 -2.28 9.66
C PHE A 60 -10.76 -3.78 9.44
N VAL A 61 -11.20 -4.15 8.24
CA VAL A 61 -10.97 -5.45 7.64
C VAL A 61 -10.03 -5.26 6.47
N ALA A 62 -8.87 -5.93 6.50
CA ALA A 62 -7.98 -6.03 5.36
C ALA A 62 -7.99 -7.48 4.86
N ALA A 63 -8.19 -7.66 3.56
CA ALA A 63 -8.21 -8.97 2.94
C ALA A 63 -7.22 -9.02 1.78
N THR A 64 -6.40 -10.07 1.71
CA THR A 64 -5.50 -10.34 0.58
C THR A 64 -5.91 -11.64 -0.09
N LEU A 65 -5.82 -11.66 -1.41
CA LEU A 65 -6.02 -12.84 -2.23
C LEU A 65 -4.69 -13.22 -2.86
N SER A 66 -4.26 -14.47 -2.69
CA SER A 66 -2.95 -14.94 -3.15
C SER A 66 -3.04 -16.28 -3.88
N GLU A 67 -2.18 -16.48 -4.86
CA GLU A 67 -1.88 -17.79 -5.44
C GLU A 67 -0.79 -18.45 -4.60
N VAL A 68 -1.04 -19.66 -4.11
CA VAL A 68 -0.09 -20.46 -3.34
C VAL A 68 0.40 -21.62 -4.20
N PHE A 69 1.71 -21.67 -4.41
CA PHE A 69 2.39 -22.69 -5.20
C PHE A 69 2.59 -23.99 -4.42
N PRO A 70 2.92 -25.12 -5.07
CA PRO A 70 3.09 -26.41 -4.41
C PRO A 70 4.23 -26.45 -3.37
N ASP A 71 5.23 -25.58 -3.52
CA ASP A 71 6.32 -25.39 -2.55
C ASP A 71 5.94 -24.48 -1.36
N GLY A 72 4.71 -23.94 -1.37
CA GLY A 72 4.17 -23.07 -0.35
C GLY A 72 4.48 -21.58 -0.53
N ALA A 73 5.27 -21.18 -1.54
CA ALA A 73 5.44 -19.77 -1.87
C ALA A 73 4.08 -19.15 -2.22
N ALA A 74 3.87 -17.88 -1.86
CA ALA A 74 2.59 -17.22 -2.09
C ALA A 74 2.76 -15.84 -2.74
N THR A 75 2.12 -15.65 -3.89
CA THR A 75 2.13 -14.37 -4.61
C THR A 75 0.79 -13.68 -4.47
N ARG A 76 0.80 -12.40 -4.08
CA ARG A 76 -0.44 -11.62 -3.94
C ARG A 76 -1.02 -11.31 -5.31
N LEU A 77 -2.29 -11.65 -5.50
CA LEU A 77 -3.07 -11.31 -6.70
C LEU A 77 -3.75 -9.95 -6.56
N THR A 78 -4.38 -9.72 -5.42
CA THR A 78 -5.07 -8.47 -5.09
C THR A 78 -5.24 -8.33 -3.58
N TYR A 79 -5.69 -7.17 -3.14
CA TYR A 79 -6.11 -6.91 -1.76
C TYR A 79 -7.24 -5.87 -1.74
N GLY A 80 -7.95 -5.81 -0.62
CA GLY A 80 -8.90 -4.75 -0.33
C GLY A 80 -8.90 -4.44 1.17
N ILE A 81 -9.30 -3.21 1.49
CA ILE A 81 -9.37 -2.71 2.87
C ILE A 81 -10.71 -2.00 3.02
N LEU A 82 -11.44 -2.32 4.09
CA LEU A 82 -12.67 -1.65 4.45
C LEU A 82 -12.59 -1.18 5.91
N ASN A 83 -12.78 0.12 6.13
CA ASN A 83 -13.16 0.61 7.44
C ASN A 83 -14.63 0.27 7.67
N LEU A 84 -14.95 -0.52 8.68
CA LEU A 84 -16.32 -1.00 8.92
C LEU A 84 -17.30 0.11 9.31
N THR A 85 -16.80 1.29 9.70
CA THR A 85 -17.66 2.48 9.86
C THR A 85 -18.16 3.05 8.53
N HIS A 86 -17.50 2.69 7.42
CA HIS A 86 -17.86 3.02 6.04
C HIS A 86 -18.68 1.91 5.35
N ARG A 87 -19.20 0.92 6.10
CA ARG A 87 -19.93 -0.23 5.55
C ARG A 87 -21.14 0.13 4.68
N ASP A 88 -21.77 1.27 4.95
CA ASP A 88 -22.97 1.75 4.26
C ASP A 88 -22.66 2.92 3.29
N GLY A 89 -21.39 3.25 3.07
CA GLY A 89 -20.93 4.38 2.24
C GLY A 89 -19.82 5.21 2.89
N HIS A 90 -19.43 6.32 2.25
CA HIS A 90 -18.31 7.17 2.70
C HIS A 90 -18.73 8.56 3.19
N GLU A 91 -20.03 8.81 3.27
CA GLU A 91 -20.59 10.12 3.66
C GLU A 91 -21.18 10.09 5.07
N ASP A 92 -22.16 9.20 5.31
CA ASP A 92 -22.83 9.03 6.62
C ASP A 92 -22.17 7.88 7.42
N LEU A 93 -21.00 8.18 7.99
CA LEU A 93 -20.20 7.21 8.72
C LEU A 93 -20.84 6.86 10.06
N LYS A 94 -20.83 5.57 10.41
CA LYS A 94 -21.47 5.07 11.64
C LYS A 94 -20.53 4.18 12.40
N SER A 95 -20.31 4.49 13.68
CA SER A 95 -19.63 3.58 14.59
C SER A 95 -20.32 2.22 14.62
N LEU A 96 -19.53 1.20 14.94
CA LEU A 96 -20.04 -0.12 15.24
C LEU A 96 -20.56 -0.17 16.68
N GLU A 97 -21.52 -1.06 16.90
CA GLU A 97 -21.93 -1.52 18.21
C GLU A 97 -21.07 -2.75 18.55
N PRO A 98 -20.31 -2.74 19.66
CA PRO A 98 -19.53 -3.90 20.07
C PRO A 98 -20.40 -5.16 20.20
N GLY A 99 -20.01 -6.23 19.50
CA GLY A 99 -20.77 -7.49 19.39
C GLY A 99 -21.92 -7.46 18.38
N GLY A 100 -22.25 -6.29 17.82
CA GLY A 100 -23.21 -6.15 16.73
C GLY A 100 -22.72 -6.83 15.44
N ARG A 101 -23.64 -7.43 14.69
CA ARG A 101 -23.34 -8.15 13.44
C ARG A 101 -23.71 -7.31 12.23
N TYR A 102 -22.81 -7.30 11.25
CA TYR A 102 -22.93 -6.50 10.04
C TYR A 102 -22.67 -7.38 8.82
N ASN A 103 -23.51 -7.23 7.80
CA ASN A 103 -23.24 -7.78 6.46
C ASN A 103 -22.53 -6.71 5.66
N VAL A 104 -21.28 -6.95 5.27
CA VAL A 104 -20.45 -5.97 4.56
C VAL A 104 -19.88 -6.57 3.28
N ARG A 105 -19.73 -5.72 2.25
CA ARG A 105 -19.05 -6.06 1.00
C ARG A 105 -17.73 -5.30 0.92
N LEU A 106 -16.62 -6.03 0.92
CA LEU A 106 -15.29 -5.50 0.68
C LEU A 106 -14.88 -5.83 -0.76
N GLN A 107 -14.80 -4.80 -1.60
CA GLN A 107 -14.26 -4.93 -2.95
C GLN A 107 -12.72 -4.84 -2.92
N MET A 108 -12.06 -5.76 -3.62
CA MET A 108 -10.61 -5.75 -3.81
C MET A 108 -10.25 -5.01 -5.11
N ASN A 109 -8.96 -4.68 -5.28
CA ASN A 109 -8.49 -4.08 -6.55
C ASN A 109 -8.73 -5.03 -7.73
N GLU A 110 -8.95 -4.47 -8.91
CA GLU A 110 -9.05 -5.22 -10.15
C GLU A 110 -7.76 -5.99 -10.43
N CYS A 111 -7.89 -7.23 -10.90
CA CYS A 111 -6.76 -8.03 -11.36
C CYS A 111 -7.13 -8.82 -12.61
N GLY A 112 -6.11 -9.11 -13.41
CA GLY A 112 -6.14 -10.03 -14.54
C GLY A 112 -5.06 -11.09 -14.31
N GLN A 113 -5.45 -12.28 -13.86
CA GLN A 113 -4.52 -13.34 -13.49
C GLN A 113 -5.06 -14.72 -13.87
N ARG A 114 -4.18 -15.58 -14.40
CA ARG A 114 -4.41 -17.02 -14.51
C ARG A 114 -3.69 -17.74 -13.37
N ILE A 115 -4.45 -18.43 -12.53
CA ILE A 115 -3.91 -19.29 -11.47
C ILE A 115 -3.70 -20.70 -12.04
N GLY A 116 -2.54 -21.29 -11.79
CA GLY A 116 -2.18 -22.61 -12.31
C GLY A 116 -2.95 -23.78 -11.68
N ALA A 117 -3.16 -24.85 -12.45
CA ALA A 117 -3.62 -26.13 -11.89
C ALA A 117 -2.58 -26.67 -10.90
N GLY A 118 -3.04 -27.28 -9.81
CA GLY A 118 -2.20 -27.73 -8.68
C GLY A 118 -1.87 -26.63 -7.66
N ASN A 119 -2.09 -25.35 -7.99
CA ASN A 119 -1.93 -24.25 -7.06
C ASN A 119 -3.21 -24.07 -6.23
N ARG A 120 -3.13 -23.28 -5.14
CA ARG A 120 -4.29 -22.95 -4.30
C ARG A 120 -4.60 -21.47 -4.38
N LEU A 121 -5.86 -21.13 -4.17
CA LEU A 121 -6.25 -19.77 -3.86
C LEU A 121 -6.32 -19.61 -2.34
N ARG A 122 -5.62 -18.59 -1.82
CA ARG A 122 -5.62 -18.23 -0.39
C ARG A 122 -6.28 -16.87 -0.19
N LEU A 123 -7.27 -16.83 0.69
CA LEU A 123 -7.81 -15.62 1.28
C LEU A 123 -7.20 -15.45 2.68
N ALA A 124 -6.53 -14.33 2.93
CA ALA A 124 -6.04 -13.96 4.26
C ALA A 124 -6.79 -12.71 4.75
N ILE A 125 -7.42 -12.79 5.92
CA ILE A 125 -8.18 -11.68 6.52
C ILE A 125 -7.48 -11.23 7.81
N SER A 126 -7.31 -9.92 7.97
CA SER A 126 -6.67 -9.31 9.13
C SER A 126 -7.36 -8.00 9.52
N THR A 127 -7.04 -7.48 10.70
CA THR A 127 -7.57 -6.20 11.21
C THR A 127 -6.65 -5.01 10.97
N ALA A 128 -5.47 -5.25 10.37
CA ALA A 128 -4.45 -4.23 10.13
C ALA A 128 -3.63 -4.58 8.88
N TYR A 129 -3.21 -3.55 8.14
CA TYR A 129 -2.38 -3.71 6.95
C TYR A 129 -1.34 -2.58 6.86
N TRP A 130 -0.52 -2.44 7.89
CA TRP A 130 0.49 -1.38 7.99
C TRP A 130 1.75 -1.72 7.17
N PRO A 131 2.32 -0.80 6.37
CA PRO A 131 2.06 0.65 6.34
C PRO A 131 1.10 1.13 5.24
N ILE A 132 0.29 0.25 4.64
CA ILE A 132 -0.69 0.63 3.63
C ILE A 132 -1.82 1.48 4.23
N VAL A 133 -2.31 1.09 5.41
CA VAL A 133 -3.35 1.82 6.16
C VAL A 133 -2.93 2.04 7.61
N TRP A 134 -3.28 3.19 8.17
CA TRP A 134 -3.07 3.50 9.57
C TRP A 134 -3.97 2.60 10.45
N PRO A 135 -3.47 2.01 11.56
CA PRO A 135 -4.28 1.16 12.43
C PRO A 135 -5.49 1.88 13.05
N SER A 136 -6.52 1.11 13.42
CA SER A 136 -7.60 1.56 14.30
C SER A 136 -7.05 2.14 15.62
N PRO A 137 -7.77 3.02 16.33
CA PRO A 137 -7.27 3.66 17.55
C PRO A 137 -7.08 2.71 18.75
N GLU A 138 -7.61 1.49 18.67
CA GLU A 138 -7.54 0.45 19.70
C GLU A 138 -7.30 -0.93 19.06
N PRO A 139 -6.76 -1.91 19.80
CA PRO A 139 -6.70 -3.29 19.33
C PRO A 139 -8.12 -3.85 19.11
N VAL A 140 -8.33 -4.49 17.96
CA VAL A 140 -9.63 -4.99 17.50
C VAL A 140 -9.59 -6.50 17.34
N THR A 141 -10.65 -7.16 17.82
CA THR A 141 -10.99 -8.54 17.47
C THR A 141 -12.22 -8.57 16.59
N LEU A 142 -12.14 -9.31 15.47
CA LEU A 142 -13.28 -9.56 14.60
C LEU A 142 -13.75 -11.01 14.74
N THR A 143 -15.07 -11.18 14.76
CA THR A 143 -15.72 -12.50 14.67
C THR A 143 -16.39 -12.61 13.30
N ILE A 144 -16.05 -13.63 12.53
CA ILE A 144 -16.59 -13.86 11.18
C ILE A 144 -17.43 -15.15 11.19
N ALA A 145 -18.68 -15.07 10.75
CA ALA A 145 -19.46 -16.28 10.49
C ALA A 145 -19.18 -16.81 9.10
N THR A 146 -18.29 -17.80 9.06
CA THR A 146 -17.83 -18.43 7.82
C THR A 146 -18.95 -19.07 7.00
N GLY A 147 -19.97 -19.65 7.66
CA GLY A 147 -21.13 -20.24 6.97
C GLY A 147 -22.10 -19.23 6.33
N ALA A 148 -21.99 -17.94 6.67
CA ALA A 148 -22.79 -16.85 6.12
C ALA A 148 -21.94 -15.84 5.31
N SER A 149 -20.66 -16.13 5.13
CA SER A 149 -19.71 -15.29 4.39
C SER A 149 -19.29 -15.99 3.10
N SER A 150 -18.93 -15.22 2.07
CA SER A 150 -18.54 -15.77 0.78
C SER A 150 -17.52 -14.89 0.06
N LEU A 151 -16.73 -15.51 -0.81
CA LEU A 151 -15.83 -14.83 -1.73
C LEU A 151 -16.39 -14.95 -3.15
N GLU A 152 -16.66 -13.82 -3.78
CA GLU A 152 -17.09 -13.71 -5.16
C GLU A 152 -15.88 -13.41 -6.05
N LEU A 153 -15.68 -14.24 -7.08
CA LEU A 153 -14.56 -14.12 -8.01
C LEU A 153 -15.08 -13.76 -9.41
N PRO A 154 -14.50 -12.74 -10.08
CA PRO A 154 -14.83 -12.40 -11.46
C PRO A 154 -14.14 -13.38 -12.42
N VAL A 155 -14.67 -14.60 -12.47
CA VAL A 155 -14.12 -15.69 -13.29
C VAL A 155 -14.38 -15.39 -14.77
N ARG A 156 -13.31 -15.39 -15.56
CA ARG A 156 -13.39 -15.26 -17.02
C ARG A 156 -13.40 -16.64 -17.66
N PRO A 157 -14.51 -17.12 -18.24
CA PRO A 157 -14.49 -18.38 -18.97
C PRO A 157 -13.64 -18.26 -20.24
N PRO A 158 -12.96 -19.33 -20.66
CA PRO A 158 -12.26 -19.36 -21.94
C PRO A 158 -13.25 -19.18 -23.09
N ARG A 159 -12.79 -18.55 -24.17
CA ARG A 159 -13.58 -18.28 -25.37
C ARG A 159 -12.82 -18.77 -26.60
N ALA A 160 -13.52 -19.30 -27.60
CA ALA A 160 -12.87 -19.82 -28.82
C ALA A 160 -12.16 -18.69 -29.58
N GLU A 161 -12.71 -17.48 -29.50
CA GLU A 161 -12.18 -16.25 -30.08
C GLU A 161 -10.82 -15.83 -29.49
N ASP A 162 -10.40 -16.40 -28.35
CA ASP A 162 -9.08 -16.15 -27.78
C ASP A 162 -7.95 -16.65 -28.71
N GLU A 163 -8.23 -17.67 -29.53
CA GLU A 163 -7.30 -18.19 -30.55
C GLU A 163 -7.12 -17.24 -31.74
N GLU A 164 -8.07 -16.33 -31.94
CA GLU A 164 -8.07 -15.37 -33.05
C GLU A 164 -7.47 -14.01 -32.65
N LEU A 165 -7.02 -13.85 -31.40
CA LEU A 165 -6.44 -12.60 -30.92
C LEU A 165 -5.17 -12.26 -31.68
N ARG A 166 -5.16 -11.08 -32.30
CA ARG A 166 -3.95 -10.49 -32.87
C ARG A 166 -2.88 -10.33 -31.79
N PRO A 167 -1.60 -10.56 -32.11
CA PRO A 167 -0.53 -10.22 -31.20
C PRO A 167 -0.54 -8.72 -30.92
N PHE A 168 -0.10 -8.33 -29.71
CA PHE A 168 0.15 -6.93 -29.42
C PHE A 168 1.21 -6.39 -30.40
N GLU A 169 0.95 -5.19 -30.91
CA GLU A 169 1.97 -4.45 -31.64
C GLU A 169 3.10 -4.07 -30.67
N PRO A 170 4.33 -3.84 -31.18
CA PRO A 170 5.42 -3.31 -30.35
C PRO A 170 4.97 -2.04 -29.62
N ALA A 171 5.39 -1.90 -28.36
CA ALA A 171 5.08 -0.71 -27.57
C ALA A 171 5.64 0.55 -28.25
N GLU A 172 4.77 1.52 -28.54
CA GLU A 172 5.15 2.81 -29.10
C GLU A 172 5.30 3.84 -27.99
N ASN A 173 6.44 4.51 -27.94
CA ASN A 173 6.72 5.60 -27.02
C ASN A 173 7.39 6.74 -27.80
N ALA A 174 7.22 7.97 -27.31
CA ALA A 174 8.01 9.08 -27.84
C ALA A 174 9.52 8.82 -27.65
N PRO A 175 10.39 9.33 -28.53
CA PRO A 175 11.83 9.26 -28.32
C PRO A 175 12.20 9.80 -26.94
N ALA A 176 13.03 9.06 -26.21
CA ALA A 176 13.51 9.51 -24.91
C ALA A 176 14.25 10.84 -25.05
N LEU A 177 14.03 11.75 -24.10
CA LEU A 177 14.82 12.98 -24.02
C LEU A 177 16.30 12.62 -23.85
N ARG A 178 17.16 13.29 -24.62
CA ARG A 178 18.61 13.14 -24.47
C ARG A 178 19.00 13.73 -23.11
N ARG A 179 19.60 12.89 -22.27
CA ARG A 179 19.92 13.23 -20.89
C ARG A 179 21.37 12.94 -20.57
N MET A 180 21.99 13.86 -19.83
CA MET A 180 23.29 13.68 -19.19
C MET A 180 23.05 13.45 -17.70
N ILE A 181 23.70 12.43 -17.13
CA ILE A 181 23.70 12.21 -15.68
C ILE A 181 24.74 13.15 -15.07
N VAL A 182 24.28 14.14 -14.30
CA VAL A 182 25.13 15.09 -13.58
C VAL A 182 25.54 14.51 -12.23
N ARG A 183 24.59 13.84 -11.55
CA ARG A 183 24.80 13.09 -10.31
C ARG A 183 24.04 11.77 -10.40
N THR A 184 24.71 10.66 -10.09
CA THR A 184 24.07 9.35 -10.02
C THR A 184 23.18 9.26 -8.77
N GLY A 185 21.99 8.71 -8.94
CA GLY A 185 21.06 8.42 -7.85
C GLY A 185 21.39 7.13 -7.10
N ASP A 186 20.61 6.83 -6.07
CA ASP A 186 20.70 5.61 -5.26
C ASP A 186 19.32 5.27 -4.67
N SER A 187 19.05 3.99 -4.42
CA SER A 187 17.81 3.57 -3.78
C SER A 187 18.06 2.40 -2.83
N ARG A 188 17.33 2.40 -1.71
CA ARG A 188 17.31 1.28 -0.78
C ARG A 188 15.97 1.16 -0.09
N ILE A 189 15.58 -0.09 0.15
CA ILE A 189 14.41 -0.43 0.94
C ILE A 189 14.88 -1.39 2.03
N GLU A 190 14.71 -0.98 3.29
CA GLU A 190 15.19 -1.74 4.44
C GLU A 190 14.06 -1.92 5.45
N VAL A 191 14.01 -3.12 6.04
CA VAL A 191 13.15 -3.42 7.20
C VAL A 191 14.06 -3.76 8.38
N ARG A 192 13.90 -3.05 9.49
CA ARG A 192 14.67 -3.22 10.72
C ARG A 192 13.72 -3.57 11.85
N ARG A 193 14.06 -4.60 12.63
CA ARG A 193 13.33 -4.97 13.85
C ARG A 193 14.29 -4.90 15.03
N ASP A 194 13.99 -4.03 15.99
CA ASP A 194 14.69 -3.99 17.26
C ASP A 194 14.14 -5.09 18.17
N LEU A 195 14.95 -6.12 18.44
CA LEU A 195 14.55 -7.27 19.25
C LEU A 195 14.40 -6.94 20.74
N ARG A 196 14.99 -5.84 21.21
CA ARG A 196 14.87 -5.40 22.61
C ARG A 196 13.58 -4.61 22.82
N THR A 197 13.21 -3.75 21.88
CA THR A 197 12.01 -2.89 22.01
C THR A 197 10.79 -3.42 21.27
N GLY A 198 10.94 -4.40 20.38
CA GLY A 198 9.85 -4.90 19.53
C GLY A 198 9.50 -3.98 18.35
N ARG A 199 10.09 -2.78 18.27
CA ARG A 199 9.77 -1.80 17.22
C ARG A 199 10.25 -2.28 15.85
N VAL A 200 9.39 -2.13 14.85
CA VAL A 200 9.68 -2.40 13.44
C VAL A 200 9.72 -1.07 12.69
N GLU A 201 10.73 -0.90 11.85
CA GLU A 201 10.91 0.25 10.97
C GLU A 201 11.09 -0.21 9.53
N THR A 202 10.43 0.45 8.60
CA THR A 202 10.64 0.32 7.16
C THR A 202 11.14 1.65 6.62
N GLU A 203 12.38 1.68 6.14
CA GLU A 203 12.96 2.83 5.45
C GLU A 203 12.90 2.59 3.94
N ARG A 204 12.35 3.56 3.21
CA ARG A 204 12.39 3.64 1.74
C ARG A 204 13.12 4.91 1.36
N TYR A 205 14.33 4.75 0.86
CA TYR A 205 15.14 5.83 0.31
C TYR A 205 15.19 5.70 -1.21
N THR A 206 14.89 6.80 -1.89
CA THR A 206 14.92 6.90 -3.36
C THR A 206 15.56 8.23 -3.71
N ASP A 207 16.60 8.22 -4.52
CA ASP A 207 17.26 9.39 -5.10
C ASP A 207 17.40 9.14 -6.60
N ASP A 208 16.72 9.95 -7.40
CA ASP A 208 16.77 9.88 -8.87
C ASP A 208 18.09 10.45 -9.43
N GLY A 209 18.95 10.99 -8.56
CA GLY A 209 20.15 11.71 -8.93
C GLY A 209 19.82 13.11 -9.45
N LEU A 210 20.68 13.61 -10.34
CA LEU A 210 20.48 14.87 -11.06
C LEU A 210 20.73 14.61 -12.53
N VAL A 211 19.71 14.87 -13.37
CA VAL A 211 19.81 14.73 -14.82
C VAL A 211 19.68 16.08 -15.48
N ARG A 212 20.47 16.32 -16.54
CA ARG A 212 20.35 17.47 -17.42
C ARG A 212 19.77 17.03 -18.76
N ILE A 213 18.71 17.68 -19.23
CA ILE A 213 18.17 17.49 -20.57
C ILE A 213 19.02 18.29 -21.56
N GLU A 214 19.65 17.61 -22.52
CA GLU A 214 20.62 18.21 -23.44
C GLU A 214 19.99 19.25 -24.37
N ASP A 215 18.73 19.05 -24.75
CA ASP A 215 18.05 19.87 -25.77
C ASP A 215 17.82 21.33 -25.31
N PHE A 216 17.69 21.56 -24.00
CA PHE A 216 17.35 22.89 -23.46
C PHE A 216 17.98 23.19 -22.09
N GLY A 217 18.96 22.38 -21.66
CA GLY A 217 19.81 22.63 -20.49
C GLY A 217 19.12 22.51 -19.13
N TRP A 218 17.87 22.02 -19.08
CA TRP A 218 17.13 21.91 -17.82
C TRP A 218 17.64 20.75 -16.98
N GLU A 219 17.87 21.02 -15.70
CA GLU A 219 18.26 20.06 -14.69
C GLU A 219 17.08 19.75 -13.78
N TYR A 220 16.95 18.46 -13.44
CA TYR A 220 15.98 17.98 -12.48
C TYR A 220 16.57 16.86 -11.64
N GLY A 221 16.36 16.96 -10.33
CA GLY A 221 16.68 15.92 -9.37
C GLY A 221 15.59 15.82 -8.31
N ALA A 222 15.36 14.60 -7.81
CA ALA A 222 14.43 14.37 -6.74
C ALA A 222 14.94 13.26 -5.83
N SER A 223 14.83 13.47 -4.53
CA SER A 223 15.08 12.42 -3.55
C SER A 223 14.01 12.42 -2.47
N ALA A 224 13.84 11.26 -1.85
CA ALA A 224 12.87 11.05 -0.81
C ALA A 224 13.31 9.95 0.14
N ARG A 225 13.28 10.26 1.44
CA ARG A 225 13.47 9.31 2.53
C ARG A 225 12.16 9.18 3.29
N ARG A 226 11.59 7.98 3.32
CA ARG A 226 10.32 7.68 4.00
C ARG A 226 10.59 6.61 5.04
N VAL A 227 10.28 6.91 6.29
CA VAL A 227 10.49 6.01 7.41
C VAL A 227 9.13 5.75 8.05
N TYR A 228 8.69 4.50 8.02
CA TYR A 228 7.46 4.02 8.65
C TYR A 228 7.86 3.18 9.84
N SER A 229 7.30 3.44 11.02
CA SER A 229 7.68 2.69 12.22
C SER A 229 6.46 2.40 13.08
N ILE A 230 6.48 1.25 13.76
CA ILE A 230 5.36 0.77 14.60
C ILE A 230 5.88 -0.23 15.64
N HIS A 231 5.28 -0.26 16.82
CA HIS A 231 5.33 -1.39 17.74
C HIS A 231 4.12 -2.31 17.46
N PRO A 232 4.32 -3.60 17.14
CA PRO A 232 3.24 -4.49 16.70
C PRO A 232 2.04 -4.57 17.65
N ASP A 233 2.27 -4.45 18.95
CA ASP A 233 1.21 -4.57 19.98
C ASP A 233 0.60 -3.24 20.42
N ASP A 234 1.03 -2.11 19.84
CA ASP A 234 0.52 -0.78 20.20
C ASP A 234 0.02 -0.04 18.95
N PRO A 235 -1.30 0.05 18.73
CA PRO A 235 -1.87 0.71 17.57
C PRO A 235 -1.70 2.24 17.55
N LEU A 236 -1.26 2.85 18.67
CA LEU A 236 -0.96 4.29 18.76
C LEU A 236 0.54 4.60 18.60
N SER A 237 1.39 3.57 18.60
CA SER A 237 2.82 3.69 18.30
C SER A 237 3.24 4.01 16.85
N PRO A 238 2.37 3.92 15.80
CA PRO A 238 2.81 4.18 14.46
C PRO A 238 3.29 5.62 14.28
N GLU A 239 4.36 5.75 13.51
CA GLU A 239 4.96 7.04 13.16
C GLU A 239 5.48 6.98 11.73
N VAL A 240 5.19 8.03 10.96
CA VAL A 240 5.70 8.22 9.61
C VAL A 240 6.52 9.49 9.57
N ARG A 241 7.76 9.40 9.07
CA ARG A 241 8.63 10.55 8.81
C ARG A 241 9.03 10.52 7.34
N ILE A 242 8.83 11.64 6.67
CA ILE A 242 9.13 11.80 5.26
C ILE A 242 10.00 13.04 5.09
N HIS A 243 11.09 12.90 4.37
CA HIS A 243 11.86 14.01 3.83
C HIS A 243 11.86 13.87 2.32
N TRP A 244 11.46 14.93 1.62
CA TRP A 244 11.59 15.07 0.17
C TRP A 244 12.48 16.24 -0.14
N ARG A 245 13.31 16.08 -1.18
CA ARG A 245 14.04 17.16 -1.82
C ARG A 245 13.74 17.14 -3.31
N LYS A 246 13.48 18.30 -3.89
CA LYS A 246 13.43 18.49 -5.34
C LYS A 246 14.36 19.63 -5.72
N GLU A 247 15.11 19.45 -6.79
CA GLU A 247 16.02 20.45 -7.31
C GLU A 247 15.80 20.64 -8.81
N PHE A 248 15.88 21.90 -9.22
CA PHE A 248 15.70 22.33 -10.60
C PHE A 248 16.76 23.36 -10.93
N GLY A 249 17.26 23.34 -12.16
CA GLY A 249 18.25 24.32 -12.58
C GLY A 249 18.34 24.49 -14.09
N ARG A 250 18.93 25.61 -14.51
CA ARG A 250 19.33 25.91 -15.89
C ARG A 250 20.14 27.21 -15.92
N ASP A 251 21.30 27.24 -16.59
CA ASP A 251 22.04 28.47 -16.89
C ASP A 251 22.22 29.45 -15.70
N GLY A 252 22.69 28.94 -14.56
CA GLY A 252 22.91 29.73 -13.34
C GLY A 252 21.67 29.93 -12.46
N PHE A 253 20.47 29.63 -12.97
CA PHE A 253 19.28 29.45 -12.13
C PHE A 253 19.35 28.08 -11.44
N HIS A 254 19.19 28.08 -10.13
CA HIS A 254 19.11 26.87 -9.31
C HIS A 254 18.09 27.10 -8.20
N VAL A 255 17.08 26.25 -8.12
CA VAL A 255 16.10 26.26 -7.02
C VAL A 255 15.97 24.88 -6.44
N HIS A 256 15.79 24.81 -5.13
CA HIS A 256 15.46 23.56 -4.49
C HIS A 256 14.45 23.74 -3.37
N ILE A 257 13.69 22.68 -3.12
CA ILE A 257 12.64 22.61 -2.13
C ILE A 257 12.93 21.41 -1.23
N ASP A 258 13.02 21.65 0.07
CA ASP A 258 13.10 20.63 1.09
C ASP A 258 11.79 20.60 1.88
N ALA A 259 11.19 19.42 1.97
CA ALA A 259 9.95 19.22 2.70
C ALA A 259 10.12 18.08 3.71
N HIS A 260 9.84 18.37 4.98
CA HIS A 260 9.78 17.39 6.06
C HIS A 260 8.35 17.26 6.54
N THR A 261 7.85 16.04 6.63
CA THR A 261 6.54 15.73 7.20
C THR A 261 6.67 14.61 8.21
N GLN A 262 6.07 14.79 9.38
CA GLN A 262 5.90 13.77 10.39
C GLN A 262 4.43 13.57 10.68
N MET A 263 4.00 12.33 10.83
CA MET A 263 2.65 11.97 11.20
C MET A 263 2.66 10.94 12.31
N GLN A 264 1.84 11.17 13.33
CA GLN A 264 1.52 10.27 14.43
C GLN A 264 0.02 10.31 14.68
N ALA A 265 -0.50 9.41 15.52
CA ALA A 265 -1.89 9.45 15.92
C ALA A 265 -2.04 9.22 17.43
N THR A 266 -2.98 9.93 18.01
CA THR A 266 -3.57 9.59 19.31
C THR A 266 -4.84 8.77 19.09
N ARG A 267 -5.51 8.40 20.18
CA ARG A 267 -6.81 7.74 20.11
C ARG A 267 -7.88 8.58 19.39
N THR A 268 -7.75 9.91 19.41
CA THR A 268 -8.81 10.84 18.94
C THR A 268 -8.38 11.74 17.79
N GLU A 269 -7.09 11.86 17.49
CA GLU A 269 -6.58 12.82 16.50
C GLU A 269 -5.34 12.29 15.79
N PHE A 270 -5.22 12.57 14.49
CA PHE A 270 -3.96 12.56 13.77
C PHE A 270 -3.20 13.86 14.02
N LEU A 271 -1.90 13.74 14.26
CA LEU A 271 -0.98 14.85 14.47
C LEU A 271 -0.01 14.89 13.30
N ILE A 272 -0.07 15.95 12.49
CA ILE A 272 0.78 16.13 11.32
C ILE A 272 1.61 17.39 11.52
N ILE A 273 2.93 17.24 11.47
CA ILE A 273 3.89 18.35 11.52
C ILE A 273 4.55 18.42 10.15
N GLY A 274 4.57 19.61 9.57
CA GLY A 274 5.17 19.84 8.26
C GLY A 274 6.09 21.05 8.29
N LYS A 275 7.20 20.95 7.57
CA LYS A 275 8.11 22.05 7.29
C LYS A 275 8.45 22.03 5.81
N LEU A 276 8.40 23.19 5.16
CA LEU A 276 8.80 23.39 3.79
C LEU A 276 9.74 24.58 3.71
N ASP A 277 10.92 24.36 3.18
CA ASP A 277 11.93 25.37 2.90
C ASP A 277 12.17 25.41 1.38
N ALA A 278 12.21 26.61 0.79
CA ALA A 278 12.56 26.79 -0.61
C ALA A 278 13.72 27.78 -0.76
N TYR A 279 14.61 27.48 -1.69
CA TYR A 279 15.87 28.17 -1.87
C TYR A 279 16.08 28.57 -3.33
N GLU A 280 16.70 29.73 -3.53
CA GLU A 280 17.29 30.17 -4.79
C GLU A 280 18.80 30.23 -4.61
N GLY A 281 19.53 29.35 -5.30
CA GLY A 281 20.94 29.07 -4.98
C GLY A 281 21.08 28.58 -3.54
N ASP A 282 21.87 29.31 -2.74
CA ASP A 282 22.09 29.07 -1.32
C ASP A 282 21.19 29.94 -0.41
N GLU A 283 20.43 30.88 -0.99
CA GLU A 283 19.56 31.79 -0.24
C GLU A 283 18.19 31.16 0.01
N GLN A 284 17.78 31.10 1.27
CA GLN A 284 16.44 30.66 1.64
C GLN A 284 15.42 31.77 1.38
N VAL A 285 14.64 31.63 0.31
CA VAL A 285 13.63 32.62 -0.11
C VAL A 285 12.26 32.37 0.53
N PHE A 286 12.01 31.16 1.03
CA PHE A 286 10.75 30.82 1.70
C PHE A 286 10.95 29.76 2.80
N SER A 287 10.20 29.92 3.89
CA SER A 287 10.05 28.90 4.93
C SER A 287 8.63 28.90 5.44
N ARG A 288 8.09 27.70 5.67
CA ARG A 288 6.83 27.54 6.38
C ARG A 288 6.86 26.28 7.22
N GLU A 289 6.51 26.43 8.48
CA GLU A 289 6.22 25.34 9.39
C GLU A 289 4.74 25.37 9.76
N TRP A 290 4.13 24.20 9.91
CA TRP A 290 2.76 24.08 10.36
C TRP A 290 2.54 22.80 11.15
N THR A 291 1.56 22.86 12.03
CA THR A 291 1.02 21.69 12.71
C THR A 291 -0.46 21.60 12.40
N CYS A 292 -0.93 20.41 12.06
CA CYS A 292 -2.32 20.10 11.81
C CYS A 292 -2.77 19.02 12.79
N ARG A 293 -3.92 19.23 13.43
CA ARG A 293 -4.62 18.22 14.23
C ARG A 293 -5.90 17.89 13.49
N ILE A 294 -6.08 16.62 13.15
CA ILE A 294 -7.26 16.15 12.43
C ILE A 294 -7.98 15.14 13.32
N PRO A 295 -9.25 15.36 13.69
CA PRO A 295 -10.03 14.38 14.44
C PRO A 295 -10.05 13.00 13.75
N ARG A 296 -10.00 11.94 14.55
CA ARG A 296 -10.17 10.55 14.11
C ARG A 296 -11.64 10.17 14.11
N ASP A 297 -12.42 10.91 13.34
CA ASP A 297 -13.86 10.70 13.27
C ASP A 297 -14.13 9.45 12.43
N HIS A 298 -14.49 8.37 13.12
CA HIS A 298 -14.79 7.05 12.54
C HIS A 298 -13.59 6.34 11.88
N VAL A 299 -12.34 6.65 12.26
CA VAL A 299 -11.09 6.06 11.72
C VAL A 299 -10.14 5.58 12.80
#